data_AF-A0A1I4AK30-F1
#
_entry.id   AF-A0A1I4AK30-F1
#
_cell.length_a   1.000
_cell.length_b   1.000
_cell.length_c   1.000
_cell.angle_alpha   90.00
_cell.angle_beta   90.00
_cell.angle_gamma   90.00
#
_symmetry.space_group_name_H-M   'P 1'
#
loop_
_entity.id
_entity.type
_entity.pdbx_description
1 polymer ?
#
loop_
_entity_poly.entity_id
_entity_poly.type
_entity_poly.pdbx_seq_one_letter_code
_entity_poly.pdbx_strand_id
1 'polypeptide(L)'
;MMNKLQKQLEKYADLALNKGVNLQRGQGLIINAPIEAAELVRAISAKAYGKGAKNVHLEWNDEHSQLYENEKCTTGSAGKFPEMESGRS
;
A
#
# COMPACT_ATOMS: atom_id res chain seq x y z
N MET A 1 16.01 16.53 -16.57
CA MET A 1 14.72 16.82 -17.23
C MET A 1 13.73 15.73 -16.80
N MET A 2 12.52 16.08 -16.33
CA MET A 2 11.56 15.08 -15.82
C MET A 2 10.91 14.31 -16.98
N ASN A 3 10.89 12.98 -16.89
CA ASN A 3 10.32 12.12 -17.94
C ASN A 3 8.78 12.21 -17.99
N LYS A 4 8.20 11.99 -19.17
CA LYS A 4 6.73 12.09 -19.40
C LYS A 4 5.94 11.17 -18.46
N LEU A 5 6.44 9.97 -18.19
CA LEU A 5 5.84 9.01 -17.28
C LEU A 5 5.75 9.54 -15.84
N GLN A 6 6.84 10.12 -15.32
CA GLN A 6 6.86 10.70 -13.96
C GLN A 6 5.81 11.80 -13.80
N LYS A 7 5.66 12.69 -14.80
CA LYS A 7 4.61 13.73 -14.78
C LYS A 7 3.20 13.14 -14.76
N GLN A 8 2.97 12.01 -15.43
CA GLN A 8 1.68 11.32 -15.41
C GLN A 8 1.43 10.65 -14.05
N LEU A 9 2.44 9.99 -13.48
CA LEU A 9 2.36 9.38 -12.14
C LEU A 9 2.06 10.44 -11.07
N GLU A 10 2.72 11.60 -11.13
CA GLU A 10 2.45 12.69 -10.21
C GLU A 10 1.01 13.20 -10.31
N LYS A 11 0.49 13.40 -11.53
CA LYS A 11 -0.91 13.80 -11.74
C LYS A 11 -1.88 12.74 -11.23
N TYR A 12 -1.58 11.48 -11.47
CA TYR A 12 -2.39 10.36 -11.01
C TYR A 12 -2.43 10.28 -9.48
N ALA A 13 -1.27 10.45 -8.82
CA ALA A 13 -1.17 10.53 -7.37
C ALA A 13 -2.01 11.66 -6.78
N ASP A 14 -2.00 12.84 -7.42
CA ASP A 14 -2.84 13.97 -6.98
C ASP A 14 -4.33 13.69 -7.14
N LEU A 15 -4.71 13.05 -8.24
CA LEU A 15 -6.09 12.65 -8.48
C LEU A 15 -6.55 11.59 -7.47
N ALA A 16 -5.73 10.57 -7.20
CA ALA A 16 -6.03 9.54 -6.22
C ALA A 16 -6.24 10.13 -4.82
N LEU A 17 -5.41 11.09 -4.40
CA LEU A 17 -5.54 11.72 -3.08
C LEU A 17 -6.71 12.71 -2.99
N ASN A 18 -6.96 13.51 -4.02
CA ASN A 18 -8.02 14.53 -3.99
C ASN A 18 -9.41 13.99 -4.34
N LYS A 19 -9.49 13.09 -5.34
CA LYS A 19 -10.75 12.60 -5.90
C LYS A 19 -11.05 11.17 -5.49
N GLY A 20 -10.03 10.32 -5.34
CA GLY A 20 -10.21 8.94 -4.90
C GLY A 20 -10.50 8.85 -3.40
N VAL A 21 -9.49 9.14 -2.58
CA VAL A 21 -9.58 9.04 -1.12
C VAL A 21 -10.19 10.29 -0.48
N ASN A 22 -10.07 11.45 -1.14
CA ASN A 22 -10.43 12.76 -0.57
C ASN A 22 -9.76 12.96 0.81
N LEU A 23 -8.44 12.77 0.86
CA LEU A 23 -7.66 12.74 2.08
C LEU A 23 -7.75 14.08 2.84
N GLN A 24 -8.27 14.03 4.07
CA GLN A 24 -8.34 15.17 4.97
C GLN A 24 -7.13 15.23 5.91
N ARG A 25 -6.84 16.43 6.43
CA ARG A 25 -5.76 16.64 7.41
C ARG A 25 -6.05 15.81 8.67
N GLY A 26 -5.08 15.04 9.12
CA GLY A 26 -5.19 14.19 10.30
C GLY A 26 -5.76 12.79 10.05
N GLN A 27 -6.22 12.49 8.82
CA GLN A 27 -6.72 11.16 8.47
C GLN A 27 -5.55 10.20 8.17
N GLY A 28 -5.74 8.93 8.52
CA GLY A 28 -4.83 7.85 8.14
C GLY A 28 -5.11 7.37 6.71
N LEU A 29 -4.05 6.99 6.00
CA LEU A 29 -4.13 6.43 4.65
C LEU A 29 -3.53 5.03 4.66
N ILE A 30 -4.25 4.07 4.08
CA ILE A 30 -3.72 2.73 3.81
C ILE A 30 -3.59 2.61 2.28
N ILE A 31 -2.43 2.20 1.80
CA ILE A 31 -2.17 1.97 0.38
C ILE A 31 -1.82 0.50 0.21
N ASN A 32 -2.68 -0.24 -0.46
CA ASN A 32 -2.40 -1.59 -0.91
C ASN A 32 -1.93 -1.52 -2.37
N ALA A 33 -0.72 -2.02 -2.62
CA ALA A 33 -0.16 -2.01 -3.97
C ALA A 33 0.90 -3.10 -4.13
N PRO A 34 1.12 -3.58 -5.36
CA PRO A 34 2.16 -4.55 -5.60
C PRO A 34 3.54 -3.87 -5.61
N ILE A 35 4.60 -4.62 -5.30
CA ILE A 35 5.95 -4.05 -5.11
C ILE A 35 6.52 -3.43 -6.39
N GLU A 36 6.09 -3.88 -7.57
CA GLU A 36 6.46 -3.32 -8.87
C GLU A 36 5.97 -1.86 -9.01
N ALA A 37 4.87 -1.51 -8.34
CA ALA A 37 4.30 -0.16 -8.34
C ALA A 37 4.94 0.78 -7.29
N ALA A 38 6.10 0.42 -6.72
CA ALA A 38 6.72 1.16 -5.63
C ALA A 38 7.01 2.63 -5.95
N GLU A 39 7.38 2.97 -7.18
CA GLU A 39 7.61 4.37 -7.57
C GLU A 39 6.35 5.23 -7.42
N LEU A 40 5.19 4.72 -7.83
CA LEU A 40 3.92 5.44 -7.72
C LEU A 40 3.51 5.60 -6.25
N VAL A 41 3.60 4.51 -5.48
CA VAL A 41 3.20 4.51 -4.07
C VAL A 41 4.06 5.44 -3.22
N ARG A 42 5.37 5.51 -3.51
CA ARG A 42 6.28 6.49 -2.88
C ARG A 42 5.86 7.93 -3.19
N ALA A 43 5.52 8.23 -4.45
CA ALA A 43 5.04 9.55 -4.84
C ALA A 43 3.71 9.92 -4.17
N ILE A 44 2.77 8.97 -4.08
CA ILE A 44 1.49 9.15 -3.37
C ILE A 44 1.75 9.40 -1.88
N SER A 45 2.59 8.60 -1.24
CA SER A 45 2.91 8.73 0.18
C SER A 45 3.53 10.08 0.51
N ALA A 46 4.51 10.53 -0.29
CA ALA A 46 5.12 11.84 -0.13
C ALA A 46 4.08 12.97 -0.21
N LYS A 47 3.16 12.89 -1.17
CA LYS A 47 2.07 13.87 -1.31
C LYS A 47 1.04 13.77 -0.19
N ALA A 48 0.74 12.57 0.30
CA ALA A 48 -0.19 12.35 1.39
C ALA A 48 0.31 12.99 2.69
N TYR A 49 1.60 12.81 3.02
CA TYR A 49 2.23 13.49 4.15
C TYR A 49 2.23 15.02 3.96
N GLY A 50 2.52 15.51 2.75
CA GLY A 50 2.43 16.94 2.43
C GLY A 50 1.02 17.54 2.63
N LYS A 51 -0.03 16.74 2.42
CA LYS A 51 -1.43 17.14 2.67
C LYS A 51 -1.85 17.01 4.15
N GLY A 52 -0.97 16.51 5.01
CA GLY A 52 -1.22 16.37 6.44
C GLY A 52 -1.86 15.05 6.84
N ALA A 53 -1.62 13.96 6.09
CA ALA A 53 -1.91 12.61 6.59
C ALA A 53 -1.22 12.39 7.94
N LYS A 54 -1.95 11.83 8.92
CA LYS A 54 -1.38 11.52 10.24
C LYS A 54 -0.50 10.27 10.21
N ASN A 55 -0.90 9.27 9.42
CA ASN A 55 -0.20 8.02 9.27
C ASN A 55 -0.45 7.45 7.86
N VAL A 56 0.60 7.00 7.18
CA VAL A 56 0.47 6.30 5.89
C VAL A 56 0.99 4.88 6.08
N HIS A 57 0.08 3.91 6.01
CA HIS A 57 0.39 2.49 6.06
C HIS A 57 0.49 1.93 4.65
N LEU A 58 1.54 1.15 4.40
CA LEU A 58 1.83 0.56 3.10
C LEU A 58 1.71 -0.95 3.22
N GLU A 59 0.76 -1.53 2.50
CA GLU A 59 0.64 -2.97 2.32
C GLU A 59 1.15 -3.32 0.94
N TRP A 60 2.33 -3.95 0.91
CA TRP A 60 2.93 -4.44 -0.32
C TRP A 60 2.44 -5.84 -0.59
N ASN A 61 2.03 -6.06 -1.82
CA ASN A 61 1.74 -7.40 -2.32
C ASN A 61 2.84 -7.86 -3.26
N ASP A 62 3.26 -9.12 -3.14
CA ASP A 62 4.30 -9.72 -3.98
C ASP A 62 3.70 -10.96 -4.63
N GLU A 63 3.51 -10.92 -5.95
CA GLU A 63 2.83 -11.97 -6.71
C GLU A 63 3.51 -13.33 -6.59
N HIS A 64 4.84 -13.35 -6.47
CA HIS A 64 5.61 -14.57 -6.27
C HIS A 64 5.33 -15.18 -4.90
N SER A 65 5.32 -14.36 -3.86
CA SER A 65 5.01 -14.79 -2.48
C SER A 65 3.59 -15.33 -2.38
N GLN A 66 2.63 -14.70 -3.06
CA GLN A 66 1.25 -15.20 -3.13
C GLN A 66 1.16 -16.53 -3.87
N LEU A 67 1.91 -16.71 -4.96
CA LEU A 67 1.93 -17.98 -5.70
C LEU A 67 2.48 -19.12 -4.84
N TYR A 68 3.57 -18.90 -4.12
CA TYR A 68 4.12 -19.91 -3.20
C TYR A 68 3.11 -20.30 -2.11
N GLU A 69 2.40 -19.33 -1.53
CA GLU A 69 1.37 -19.61 -0.52
C GLU A 69 0.19 -20.38 -1.13
N ASN A 70 -0.27 -19.99 -2.32
CA ASN A 70 -1.34 -20.69 -3.02
C ASN A 70 -0.95 -22.13 -3.37
N GLU A 71 0.26 -22.36 -3.92
CA GLU A 71 0.75 -23.69 -4.25
C GLU A 71 0.87 -24.58 -3.01
N LYS A 72 1.37 -24.04 -1.89
CA LYS A 72 1.45 -24.76 -0.61
C LYS A 72 0.05 -25.03 -0.01
N CYS A 73 -0.89 -24.10 -0.14
CA CYS A 73 -2.24 -24.22 0.40
C CYS A 73 -3.12 -25.24 -0.33
N THR A 74 -2.85 -25.55 -1.61
CA THR A 74 -3.58 -26.63 -2.32
C THR A 74 -3.26 -28.03 -1.77
N THR A 75 -2.08 -28.20 -1.16
CA THR A 75 -1.66 -29.46 -0.53
C THR A 75 -1.84 -29.38 0.98
N GLY A 76 -3.10 -29.23 1.41
CA GLY A 76 -3.52 -29.60 2.77
C GLY A 76 -2.97 -28.73 3.91
N SER A 77 -3.37 -27.48 4.01
CA SER A 77 -3.70 -26.89 5.33
C SER A 77 -4.50 -25.60 5.17
N ALA A 78 -5.81 -25.68 5.43
CA ALA A 78 -6.57 -24.54 5.96
C ALA A 78 -6.16 -24.34 7.44
N GLY A 79 -4.86 -24.20 7.68
CA GLY A 79 -4.28 -24.09 9.02
C GLY A 79 -4.48 -22.68 9.54
N LYS A 80 -5.44 -22.52 10.44
CA LYS A 80 -5.64 -21.32 11.25
C LYS A 80 -4.29 -20.72 11.67
N PHE A 81 -4.07 -19.45 11.36
CA PHE A 81 -2.98 -18.70 12.01
C PHE A 81 -3.30 -18.60 13.51
N PRO A 82 -2.36 -18.96 14.40
CA PRO A 82 -2.58 -18.87 15.83
C PRO A 82 -2.73 -17.40 16.23
N GLU A 83 -3.77 -17.10 17.02
CA GLU A 83 -3.95 -15.82 17.68
C GLU A 83 -2.67 -15.45 18.45
N MET A 84 -2.03 -14.35 18.05
CA MET A 84 -0.90 -13.77 18.76
C MET A 84 -1.42 -13.19 20.07
N GLU A 85 -1.30 -13.93 21.17
CA GLU A 85 -1.67 -13.44 22.49
C GLU A 85 -0.89 -12.17 22.82
N SER A 86 -1.65 -11.16 23.24
CA SER A 86 -1.19 -9.89 23.78
C SER A 86 -0.20 -10.12 24.93
N GLY A 87 1.09 -9.98 24.65
CA GLY A 87 2.12 -9.72 25.66
C GLY A 87 1.96 -8.32 26.26
N ARG A 88 0.88 -8.09 27.01
CA ARG A 88 0.84 -7.07 28.07
C ARG A 88 0.97 -7.80 29.39
N SER A 89 2.19 -7.91 29.88
CA SER A 89 2.52 -7.75 31.29
C SER A 89 3.98 -7.39 31.45
#